data_AF-A0A935Z7D3-F1
#
_entry.id   AF-A0A935Z7D3-F1
#
_cell.length_a   1.000
_cell.length_b   1.000
_cell.length_c   1.000
_cell.angle_alpha   90.00
_cell.angle_beta   90.00
_cell.angle_gamma   90.00
#
_symmetry.space_group_name_H-M   'P 1'
#
loop_
_entity.id
_entity.type
_entity.pdbx_description
1 polymer ?
#
loop_
_entity_poly.entity_id
_entity_poly.type
_entity_poly.pdbx_seq_one_letter_code
_entity_poly.pdbx_strand_id
1 'polypeptide(L)'
;MIKTLTPTIFLGSAPVTPATESPIERSLPGPVPMAREVPRSERLEVLAGVLELVWRYVRRMGFSEGAADDVAQEAFCIAASRVDVIEIGKERAYLLSTAIHLVRRERTRSGRLTALDREPEVATTELPDARLDAERARRMLDCALASLEDDVREVFVLHEIEELTMAEIAVMIGVPSGTVASRLRRAREEFKKATARLRREGRPA
;
A
#
# COMPACT_ATOMS: atom_id res chain seq x y z
N MET A 1 23.32 -22.78 89.01
CA MET A 1 22.62 -23.85 88.26
C MET A 1 23.43 -24.14 87.01
N ILE A 2 24.25 -25.21 87.03
CA ILE A 2 24.12 -26.46 86.22
C ILE A 2 24.21 -26.19 84.71
N LYS A 3 25.08 -26.77 83.86
CA LYS A 3 26.23 -27.70 83.93
C LYS A 3 26.88 -27.72 82.51
N THR A 4 28.20 -27.91 82.47
CA THR A 4 29.02 -28.74 81.55
C THR A 4 28.81 -28.71 80.02
N LEU A 5 29.89 -28.35 79.32
CA LEU A 5 30.24 -28.82 77.97
C LEU A 5 31.33 -29.88 78.06
N THR A 6 31.14 -31.03 77.41
CA THR A 6 32.17 -31.92 76.80
C THR A 6 31.46 -33.06 76.02
N PRO A 7 32.14 -33.75 75.09
CA PRO A 7 31.70 -33.86 73.70
C PRO A 7 31.46 -35.32 73.26
N THR A 8 30.83 -35.57 72.11
CA THR A 8 30.95 -36.88 71.44
C THR A 8 30.68 -36.75 69.93
N ILE A 9 31.69 -37.16 69.17
CA ILE A 9 31.69 -37.41 67.73
C ILE A 9 30.77 -38.60 67.43
N PHE A 10 29.92 -38.49 66.41
CA PHE A 10 29.37 -39.68 65.74
C PHE A 10 29.45 -39.50 64.23
N LEU A 11 30.39 -40.23 63.62
CA LEU A 11 30.42 -40.53 62.19
C LEU A 11 29.25 -41.49 61.90
N GLY A 12 28.29 -41.05 61.10
CA GLY A 12 27.20 -41.88 60.59
C GLY A 12 27.04 -41.66 59.10
N SER A 13 27.63 -42.55 58.30
CA SER A 13 27.46 -42.65 56.85
C SER A 13 25.98 -42.84 56.50
N ALA A 14 25.40 -41.89 55.79
CA ALA A 14 24.09 -42.04 55.15
C ALA A 14 24.26 -42.54 53.70
N PRO A 15 23.42 -43.49 53.24
CA PRO A 15 23.54 -44.09 51.92
C PRO A 15 23.13 -43.11 50.82
N VAL A 16 23.90 -43.09 49.74
CA VAL A 16 23.51 -42.48 48.46
C VAL A 16 22.42 -43.35 47.84
N THR A 17 21.18 -42.87 47.84
CA THR A 17 20.11 -43.39 46.98
C THR A 17 19.99 -42.53 45.72
N PRO A 18 19.64 -43.14 44.58
CA PRO A 18 19.88 -42.56 43.27
C PRO A 18 18.90 -41.42 42.98
N ALA A 19 19.40 -40.43 42.24
CA ALA A 19 18.62 -39.35 41.68
C ALA A 19 17.45 -39.93 40.87
N THR A 20 16.23 -39.57 41.26
CA THR A 20 15.02 -39.73 40.46
C THR A 20 15.19 -38.93 39.17
N GLU A 21 15.47 -39.60 38.06
CA GLU A 21 15.40 -38.99 36.73
C GLU A 21 13.96 -38.54 36.46
N SER A 22 13.79 -37.24 36.29
CA SER A 22 12.53 -36.61 35.92
C SER A 22 12.26 -36.87 34.43
N PRO A 23 11.09 -37.39 34.03
CA PRO A 23 10.73 -37.56 32.63
C PRO A 23 10.21 -36.22 32.09
N ILE A 24 11.13 -35.29 31.83
CA ILE A 24 10.87 -34.21 30.87
C ILE A 24 11.58 -34.65 29.60
N GLU A 25 10.94 -35.56 28.86
CA GLU A 25 11.24 -35.72 27.45
C GLU A 25 11.08 -34.34 26.81
N ARG A 26 12.22 -33.75 26.45
CA ARG A 26 12.28 -32.61 25.55
C ARG A 26 11.58 -33.04 24.26
N SER A 27 10.33 -32.64 24.11
CA SER A 27 9.74 -32.40 22.81
C SER A 27 10.61 -31.34 22.13
N LEU A 28 11.60 -31.80 21.38
CA LEU A 28 12.30 -30.95 20.41
C LEU A 28 11.20 -30.45 19.46
N PRO A 29 11.08 -29.13 19.23
CA PRO A 29 10.21 -28.67 18.17
C PRO A 29 10.65 -29.39 16.89
N GLY A 30 9.72 -30.12 16.27
CA GLY A 30 9.93 -30.70 14.95
C GLY A 30 10.45 -29.62 13.99
N PRO A 31 11.13 -29.99 12.89
CA PRO A 31 11.72 -29.02 11.98
C PRO A 31 10.70 -27.93 11.68
N VAL A 32 10.99 -26.71 12.17
CA VAL A 32 10.21 -25.52 11.84
C VAL A 32 10.17 -25.52 10.31
N PRO A 33 8.99 -25.58 9.67
CA PRO A 33 8.93 -25.56 8.22
C PRO A 33 9.71 -24.34 7.77
N MET A 34 10.85 -24.57 7.12
CA MET A 34 11.69 -23.48 6.64
C MET A 34 10.77 -22.62 5.79
N ALA A 35 10.64 -21.33 6.17
CA ALA A 35 9.81 -20.39 5.44
C ALA A 35 10.14 -20.58 3.96
N ARG A 36 9.15 -20.99 3.17
CA ARG A 36 9.34 -21.28 1.75
C ARG A 36 9.98 -20.05 1.13
N GLU A 37 11.23 -20.17 0.69
CA GLU A 37 11.89 -19.11 -0.06
C GLU A 37 11.04 -18.84 -1.30
N VAL A 38 10.50 -17.63 -1.42
CA VAL A 38 9.68 -17.24 -2.57
C VAL A 38 10.65 -16.90 -3.71
N PRO A 39 10.63 -17.63 -4.83
CA PRO A 39 11.56 -17.39 -5.93
C PRO A 39 11.41 -15.99 -6.50
N ARG A 40 12.52 -15.39 -6.94
CA ARG A 40 12.52 -14.06 -7.58
C ARG A 40 11.48 -13.94 -8.70
N SER A 41 11.31 -14.97 -9.53
CA SER A 41 10.32 -14.98 -10.63
C SER A 41 8.88 -14.79 -10.14
N GLU A 42 8.48 -15.50 -9.08
CA GLU A 42 7.15 -15.38 -8.48
C GLU A 42 6.94 -13.96 -7.92
N ARG A 43 7.99 -13.37 -7.32
CA ARG A 43 7.94 -11.98 -6.83
C ARG A 43 7.84 -10.96 -7.96
N LEU A 44 8.48 -11.21 -9.10
CA LEU A 44 8.34 -10.36 -10.30
C LEU A 44 6.94 -10.48 -10.93
N GLU A 45 6.33 -11.66 -10.90
CA GLU A 45 4.94 -11.85 -11.34
C GLU A 45 3.97 -11.07 -10.47
N VAL A 46 4.18 -11.03 -9.15
CA VAL A 46 3.39 -10.17 -8.24
C VAL A 46 3.53 -8.70 -8.62
N LEU A 47 4.75 -8.21 -8.91
CA LEU A 47 4.95 -6.83 -9.36
C LEU A 47 4.22 -6.57 -10.69
N ALA A 48 4.32 -7.50 -11.65
CA ALA A 48 3.68 -7.37 -12.95
C ALA A 48 2.15 -7.33 -12.82
N GLY A 49 1.57 -8.14 -11.93
CA GLY A 49 0.13 -8.14 -11.65
C GLY A 49 -0.40 -6.85 -11.04
N VAL A 50 0.47 -5.95 -10.56
CA VAL A 50 0.10 -4.66 -9.96
C VAL A 50 0.25 -3.49 -10.94
N LEU A 51 0.87 -3.70 -12.11
CA LEU A 51 1.13 -2.64 -13.09
C LEU A 51 -0.13 -1.92 -13.56
N GLU A 52 -1.21 -2.64 -13.82
CA GLU A 52 -2.48 -2.04 -14.24
C GLU A 52 -3.07 -1.12 -13.16
N LEU A 53 -2.92 -1.48 -11.88
CA LEU A 53 -3.33 -0.61 -10.78
C LEU A 53 -2.48 0.68 -10.75
N VAL A 54 -1.16 0.54 -10.92
CA VAL A 54 -0.25 1.69 -10.99
C VAL A 54 -0.64 2.61 -12.14
N TRP A 55 -0.86 2.06 -13.33
CA TRP A 55 -1.25 2.82 -14.51
C TRP A 55 -2.56 3.58 -14.29
N ARG A 56 -3.60 2.89 -13.79
CA ARG A 56 -4.89 3.53 -13.45
C ARG A 56 -4.72 4.63 -12.41
N TYR A 57 -3.95 4.40 -11.35
CA TYR A 57 -3.63 5.44 -10.36
C TYR A 57 -3.01 6.66 -11.04
N VAL A 58 -1.97 6.50 -11.87
CA VAL A 58 -1.29 7.62 -12.54
C VAL A 58 -2.24 8.39 -13.46
N ARG A 59 -3.10 7.69 -14.22
CA ARG A 59 -4.14 8.34 -15.05
C ARG A 59 -5.13 9.14 -14.23
N ARG A 60 -5.58 8.62 -13.08
CA ARG A 60 -6.47 9.35 -12.15
C ARG A 60 -5.80 10.56 -11.50
N MET A 61 -4.46 10.58 -11.47
CA MET A 61 -3.69 11.75 -11.07
C MET A 61 -3.59 12.82 -12.17
N GLY A 62 -4.12 12.55 -13.36
CA GLY A 62 -4.30 13.51 -14.46
C GLY A 62 -3.15 13.55 -15.46
N PHE A 63 -2.33 12.50 -15.50
CA PHE A 63 -1.26 12.31 -16.49
C PHE A 63 -1.83 11.73 -17.79
N SER A 64 -1.20 12.01 -18.94
CA SER A 64 -1.51 11.38 -20.23
C SER A 64 -1.26 9.87 -20.22
N GLU A 65 -1.73 9.15 -21.25
CA GLU A 65 -1.48 7.70 -21.37
C GLU A 65 0.01 7.40 -21.48
N GLY A 66 0.73 8.11 -22.35
CA GLY A 66 2.18 7.94 -22.48
C GLY A 66 2.93 8.23 -21.17
N ALA A 67 2.54 9.29 -20.44
CA ALA A 67 3.16 9.56 -19.14
C ALA A 67 2.81 8.50 -18.08
N ALA A 68 1.61 7.90 -18.15
CA ALA A 68 1.25 6.79 -17.29
C ALA A 68 2.03 5.51 -17.60
N ASP A 69 2.24 5.20 -18.88
CA ASP A 69 3.10 4.09 -19.33
C ASP A 69 4.53 4.27 -18.84
N ASP A 70 5.10 5.47 -19.02
CA ASP A 70 6.45 5.81 -18.59
C ASP A 70 6.62 5.65 -17.07
N VAL A 71 5.70 6.20 -16.28
CA VAL A 71 5.74 6.11 -14.81
C VAL A 71 5.56 4.66 -14.34
N ALA A 72 4.64 3.90 -14.94
CA ALA A 72 4.41 2.50 -14.59
C ALA A 72 5.65 1.66 -14.90
N GLN A 73 6.27 1.86 -16.07
CA GLN A 73 7.50 1.19 -16.46
C GLN A 73 8.67 1.56 -15.55
N GLU A 74 8.89 2.85 -15.27
CA GLU A 74 9.94 3.32 -14.37
C GLU A 74 9.76 2.71 -12.96
N ALA A 75 8.54 2.75 -12.42
CA ALA A 75 8.22 2.15 -11.13
C ALA A 75 8.52 0.64 -11.10
N PHE A 76 8.14 -0.09 -12.16
CA PHE A 76 8.41 -1.51 -12.27
C PHE A 76 9.90 -1.81 -12.35
N CYS A 77 10.67 -1.10 -13.19
CA CYS A 77 12.11 -1.29 -13.29
C CYS A 77 12.81 -1.05 -11.94
N ILE A 78 12.41 0.00 -11.21
CA ILE A 78 12.93 0.28 -9.86
C ILE A 78 12.60 -0.87 -8.91
N ALA A 79 11.33 -1.29 -8.83
CA ALA A 79 10.90 -2.36 -7.93
C ALA A 79 11.54 -3.72 -8.28
N ALA A 80 11.59 -4.07 -9.56
CA ALA A 80 12.20 -5.31 -10.05
C ALA A 80 13.71 -5.36 -9.78
N SER A 81 14.42 -4.23 -9.90
CA SER A 81 15.85 -4.15 -9.55
C SER A 81 16.11 -4.38 -8.06
N ARG A 82 15.12 -4.10 -7.21
CA ARG A 82 15.19 -4.20 -5.75
C ARG A 82 14.39 -5.37 -5.18
N VAL A 83 13.81 -6.22 -6.02
CA VAL A 83 12.85 -7.23 -5.58
C VAL A 83 13.41 -8.12 -4.48
N ASP A 84 14.69 -8.51 -4.54
CA ASP A 84 15.31 -9.38 -3.53
C ASP A 84 15.39 -8.75 -2.12
N VAL A 85 15.45 -7.42 -2.03
CA VAL A 85 15.53 -6.69 -0.74
C VAL A 85 14.18 -6.19 -0.25
N ILE A 86 13.13 -6.27 -1.08
CA ILE A 86 11.76 -6.01 -0.62
C ILE A 86 11.38 -7.14 0.33
N GLU A 87 10.67 -6.83 1.41
CA GLU A 87 10.11 -7.85 2.30
C GLU A 87 9.05 -8.67 1.54
N ILE A 88 9.11 -9.99 1.65
CA ILE A 88 8.17 -10.89 0.97
C ILE A 88 6.73 -10.52 1.35
N GLY A 89 5.85 -10.37 0.35
CA GLY A 89 4.46 -9.95 0.53
C GLY A 89 4.26 -8.43 0.49
N LYS A 90 5.32 -7.62 0.44
CA LYS A 90 5.25 -6.15 0.34
C LYS A 90 5.52 -5.61 -1.07
N GLU A 91 5.61 -6.48 -2.08
CA GLU A 91 5.88 -6.11 -3.48
C GLU A 91 4.85 -5.11 -4.02
N ARG A 92 3.56 -5.38 -3.82
CA ARG A 92 2.47 -4.50 -4.22
C ARG A 92 2.60 -3.11 -3.59
N ALA A 93 2.81 -3.08 -2.27
CA ALA A 93 2.94 -1.83 -1.53
C ALA A 93 4.19 -1.03 -1.96
N TYR A 94 5.29 -1.72 -2.21
CA TYR A 94 6.54 -1.12 -2.69
C TYR A 94 6.37 -0.48 -4.07
N LEU A 95 5.78 -1.22 -5.01
CA LEU A 95 5.58 -0.73 -6.37
C LEU A 95 4.66 0.50 -6.38
N LEU A 96 3.53 0.43 -5.66
CA LEU A 96 2.60 1.54 -5.58
C LEU A 96 3.21 2.76 -4.88
N SER A 97 3.96 2.57 -3.80
CA SER A 97 4.71 3.65 -3.14
C SER A 97 5.74 4.28 -4.08
N THR A 98 6.41 3.47 -4.90
CA THR A 98 7.36 3.96 -5.91
C THR A 98 6.64 4.85 -6.94
N ALA A 99 5.49 4.41 -7.46
CA ALA A 99 4.68 5.21 -8.38
C ALA A 99 4.18 6.52 -7.77
N ILE A 100 3.72 6.50 -6.51
CA ILE A 100 3.32 7.70 -5.76
C ILE A 100 4.48 8.70 -5.68
N HIS A 101 5.70 8.23 -5.37
CA HIS A 101 6.89 9.09 -5.34
C HIS A 101 7.21 9.68 -6.72
N LEU A 102 7.13 8.90 -7.79
CA LEU A 102 7.37 9.38 -9.16
C LEU A 102 6.34 10.44 -9.57
N VAL A 103 5.05 10.21 -9.30
CA VAL A 103 3.97 11.18 -9.55
C VAL A 103 4.22 12.50 -8.81
N ARG A 104 4.54 12.44 -7.52
CA ARG A 104 4.84 13.63 -6.71
C ARG A 104 6.08 14.37 -7.19
N ARG A 105 7.13 13.63 -7.56
CA ARG A 105 8.37 14.18 -8.15
C ARG A 105 8.04 14.92 -9.44
N GLU A 106 7.25 14.32 -10.32
CA GLU A 106 6.91 14.90 -11.61
C GLU A 106 6.05 16.15 -11.47
N ARG A 107 5.09 16.15 -10.54
CA ARG A 107 4.31 17.34 -10.19
C ARG A 107 5.17 18.46 -9.61
N THR A 108 6.14 18.13 -8.77
CA THR A 108 7.09 19.12 -8.23
C THR A 108 7.96 19.71 -9.33
N ARG A 109 8.41 18.88 -10.28
CA ARG A 109 9.19 19.31 -11.46
C ARG A 109 8.37 20.19 -12.39
N SER A 110 7.13 19.79 -12.68
CA SER A 110 6.17 20.50 -13.53
C SER A 110 5.62 21.76 -12.86
N GLY A 111 5.66 21.87 -11.53
CA GLY A 111 5.39 23.11 -10.80
C GLY A 111 6.38 24.24 -11.11
N ARG A 112 7.51 23.93 -11.77
CA ARG A 112 8.47 24.92 -12.34
C ARG A 112 8.35 25.07 -13.87
N LEU A 113 7.64 24.17 -14.55
CA LEU A 113 7.42 24.14 -16.01
C LEU A 113 6.03 23.53 -16.26
N THR A 114 5.04 24.42 -16.40
CA THR A 114 3.61 24.21 -16.65
C THR A 114 3.13 22.82 -17.11
N ALA A 115 2.15 22.30 -16.38
CA ALA A 115 1.02 21.49 -16.86
C ALA A 115 1.34 20.50 -17.98
N LEU A 116 1.98 19.38 -17.63
CA LEU A 116 2.04 18.23 -18.53
C LEU A 116 0.62 17.67 -18.72
N ASP A 117 0.12 17.84 -19.94
CA ASP A 117 -0.81 16.95 -20.63
C ASP A 117 -2.07 16.54 -19.87
N ARG A 118 -2.83 17.52 -19.35
CA ARG A 118 -4.28 17.30 -19.25
C ARG A 118 -4.82 17.21 -20.67
N GLU A 119 -4.89 16.00 -21.21
CA GLU A 119 -5.71 15.69 -22.38
C GLU A 119 -7.19 15.77 -21.97
N PRO A 120 -7.97 16.75 -22.45
CA PRO A 120 -9.39 16.52 -22.65
C PRO A 120 -9.50 15.70 -23.93
N GLU A 121 -9.51 14.38 -23.82
CA GLU A 121 -9.68 13.53 -24.99
C GLU A 121 -11.10 13.74 -25.58
N VAL A 122 -11.19 14.61 -26.60
CA VAL A 122 -12.39 14.82 -27.41
C VAL A 122 -12.34 13.86 -28.59
N ALA A 123 -12.56 12.58 -28.32
CA ALA A 123 -13.02 11.66 -29.35
C ALA A 123 -14.54 11.83 -29.47
N THR A 124 -15.00 12.50 -30.53
CA THR A 124 -16.38 12.41 -31.01
C THR A 124 -16.42 11.32 -32.06
N THR A 125 -16.52 10.07 -31.62
CA THR A 125 -16.83 8.93 -32.48
C THR A 125 -18.26 8.51 -32.18
N GLU A 126 -19.06 8.29 -33.22
CA GLU A 126 -20.41 7.76 -33.08
C GLU A 126 -20.33 6.36 -32.46
N LEU A 127 -20.56 6.29 -31.16
CA LEU A 127 -20.54 5.07 -30.39
C LEU A 127 -21.98 4.65 -30.07
N PRO A 128 -22.25 3.34 -29.90
CA PRO A 128 -23.53 2.86 -29.38
C PRO A 128 -23.92 3.59 -28.08
N ASP A 129 -25.21 3.86 -27.85
CA ASP A 129 -25.72 4.66 -26.73
C ASP A 129 -25.13 4.27 -25.35
N ALA A 130 -24.98 2.97 -25.08
CA ALA A 130 -24.39 2.48 -23.83
C ALA A 130 -22.89 2.81 -23.67
N ARG A 131 -22.13 2.88 -24.78
CA ARG A 131 -20.72 3.31 -24.77
C ARG A 131 -20.61 4.83 -24.58
N LEU A 132 -21.52 5.60 -25.19
CA LEU A 132 -21.59 7.05 -24.98
C LEU A 132 -21.87 7.41 -23.51
N ASP A 133 -22.78 6.68 -22.85
CA ASP A 133 -23.07 6.93 -21.43
C ASP A 133 -21.89 6.57 -20.52
N ALA A 134 -21.18 5.48 -20.81
CA ALA A 134 -19.97 5.10 -20.09
C ALA A 134 -18.85 6.14 -20.26
N GLU A 135 -18.65 6.67 -21.47
CA GLU A 135 -17.68 7.73 -21.73
C GLU A 135 -18.05 9.04 -21.05
N ARG A 136 -19.32 9.44 -21.09
CA ARG A 136 -19.81 10.61 -20.34
C ARG A 136 -19.56 10.47 -18.84
N ALA A 137 -19.83 9.28 -18.29
CA ALA A 137 -19.58 9.00 -16.88
C ALA A 137 -18.07 9.07 -16.54
N ARG A 138 -17.21 8.51 -17.40
CA ARG A 138 -15.73 8.60 -17.27
C ARG A 138 -15.26 10.05 -17.30
N ARG A 139 -15.68 10.82 -18.31
CA ARG A 139 -15.33 12.25 -18.42
C ARG A 139 -15.78 13.05 -17.20
N MET A 140 -17.00 12.80 -16.69
CA MET A 140 -17.49 13.46 -15.49
C MET A 140 -16.65 13.10 -14.26
N LEU A 141 -16.23 11.84 -14.12
CA LEU A 141 -15.33 11.40 -13.06
C LEU A 141 -13.97 12.09 -13.16
N ASP A 142 -13.36 12.13 -14.35
CA ASP A 142 -12.05 12.75 -14.56
C ASP A 142 -12.09 14.25 -14.30
N CYS A 143 -13.13 14.96 -14.78
CA CYS A 143 -13.34 16.37 -14.48
C CYS A 143 -13.56 16.63 -12.99
N ALA A 144 -14.31 15.77 -12.30
CA ALA A 144 -14.52 15.88 -10.87
C ALA A 144 -13.20 15.71 -10.11
N LEU A 145 -12.46 14.63 -10.39
CA LEU A 145 -11.13 14.38 -9.82
C LEU A 145 -10.18 15.54 -10.08
N ALA A 146 -10.13 16.05 -11.31
CA ALA A 146 -9.27 17.17 -11.71
C ALA A 146 -9.50 18.45 -10.90
N SER A 147 -10.66 18.61 -10.26
CA SER A 147 -10.99 19.75 -9.41
C SER A 147 -10.54 19.63 -7.95
N LEU A 148 -10.16 18.43 -7.50
CA LEU A 148 -9.64 18.20 -6.15
C LEU A 148 -8.18 18.64 -6.08
N GLU A 149 -7.77 19.17 -4.92
CA GLU A 149 -6.35 19.37 -4.60
C GLU A 149 -5.59 18.05 -4.64
N ASP A 150 -4.32 18.10 -5.02
CA ASP A 150 -3.49 16.93 -5.31
C ASP A 150 -3.42 15.91 -4.16
N ASP A 151 -3.15 16.39 -2.94
CA ASP A 151 -3.09 15.56 -1.72
C ASP A 151 -4.45 14.93 -1.36
N VAL A 152 -5.54 15.66 -1.67
CA VAL A 152 -6.92 15.24 -1.39
C VAL A 152 -7.37 14.21 -2.42
N ARG A 153 -7.05 14.45 -3.69
CA ARG A 153 -7.27 13.53 -4.81
C ARG A 153 -6.52 12.22 -4.61
N GLU A 154 -5.25 12.28 -4.21
CA GLU A 154 -4.41 11.10 -4.00
C GLU A 154 -5.07 10.13 -3.01
N VAL A 155 -5.50 10.63 -1.84
CA VAL A 155 -6.19 9.81 -0.83
C VAL A 155 -7.53 9.28 -1.34
N PHE A 156 -8.29 10.09 -2.10
CA PHE A 156 -9.56 9.67 -2.68
C PHE A 156 -9.39 8.53 -3.66
N VAL A 157 -8.46 8.65 -4.62
CA VAL A 157 -8.20 7.64 -5.64
C VAL A 157 -7.75 6.34 -4.97
N LEU A 158 -6.78 6.43 -4.07
CA LEU A 158 -6.25 5.23 -3.40
C LEU A 158 -7.32 4.52 -2.56
N HIS A 159 -8.25 5.24 -1.92
CA HIS A 159 -9.25 4.64 -1.05
C HIS A 159 -10.55 4.23 -1.78
N GLU A 160 -11.15 5.12 -2.56
CA GLU A 160 -12.48 4.92 -3.15
C GLU A 160 -12.42 4.18 -4.50
N ILE A 161 -11.29 4.25 -5.21
CA ILE A 161 -11.14 3.66 -6.54
C ILE A 161 -10.27 2.42 -6.51
N GLU A 162 -9.15 2.47 -5.79
CA GLU A 162 -8.21 1.34 -5.66
C GLU A 162 -8.39 0.54 -4.36
N GLU A 163 -9.43 0.86 -3.59
CA GLU A 163 -9.93 0.10 -2.43
C GLU A 163 -8.89 -0.18 -1.33
N LEU A 164 -7.88 0.69 -1.20
CA LEU A 164 -6.89 0.56 -0.13
C LEU A 164 -7.45 0.96 1.23
N THR A 165 -7.00 0.30 2.28
CA THR A 165 -7.30 0.70 3.64
C THR A 165 -6.59 2.01 3.99
N MET A 166 -7.18 2.78 4.91
CA MET A 166 -6.56 4.04 5.37
C MET A 166 -5.19 3.83 6.02
N ALA A 167 -4.97 2.65 6.64
CA ALA A 167 -3.70 2.29 7.24
C ALA A 167 -2.62 2.03 6.19
N GLU A 168 -2.95 1.32 5.11
CA GLU A 168 -2.03 1.13 3.98
C GLU A 168 -1.67 2.47 3.34
N ILE A 169 -2.68 3.32 3.09
CA ILE A 169 -2.47 4.65 2.51
C ILE A 169 -1.55 5.48 3.39
N ALA A 170 -1.78 5.52 4.71
CA ALA A 170 -0.96 6.27 5.66
C ALA A 170 0.52 5.88 5.57
N VAL A 171 0.81 4.58 5.51
CA VAL A 171 2.17 4.05 5.35
C VAL A 171 2.76 4.43 3.99
N MET A 172 2.02 4.26 2.90
CA MET A 172 2.51 4.50 1.54
C MET A 172 2.83 5.98 1.29
N ILE A 173 1.99 6.89 1.77
CA ILE A 173 2.12 8.32 1.46
C ILE A 173 2.88 9.11 2.54
N GLY A 174 3.20 8.47 3.67
CA GLY A 174 4.02 9.02 4.75
C GLY A 174 3.30 10.03 5.65
N VAL A 175 2.01 9.82 5.95
CA VAL A 175 1.22 10.72 6.81
C VAL A 175 0.45 9.97 7.90
N PRO A 176 0.07 10.61 9.02
CA PRO A 176 -0.74 9.97 10.05
C PRO A 176 -2.10 9.48 9.52
N SER A 177 -2.63 8.37 10.04
CA SER A 177 -3.95 7.85 9.66
C SER A 177 -5.09 8.86 9.89
N GLY A 178 -4.96 9.73 10.90
CA GLY A 178 -5.90 10.85 11.11
C GLY A 178 -5.87 11.90 9.99
N THR A 179 -4.70 12.11 9.37
CA THR A 179 -4.55 12.97 8.18
C THR A 179 -5.17 12.32 6.95
N VAL A 180 -5.02 11.00 6.79
CA VAL A 180 -5.75 10.26 5.73
C VAL A 180 -7.26 10.42 5.93
N ALA A 181 -7.75 10.27 7.16
CA ALA A 181 -9.18 10.43 7.49
C ALA A 181 -9.70 11.82 7.13
N SER A 182 -8.98 12.88 7.53
CA SER A 182 -9.39 14.25 7.28
C SER A 182 -9.34 14.61 5.80
N ARG A 183 -8.30 14.17 5.07
CA ARG A 183 -8.20 14.33 3.61
C ARG A 183 -9.32 13.58 2.88
N LEU A 184 -9.63 12.35 3.28
CA LEU A 184 -10.70 11.57 2.67
C LEU A 184 -12.08 12.20 2.88
N ARG A 185 -12.37 12.69 4.10
CA ARG A 185 -13.61 13.42 4.37
C ARG A 185 -13.73 14.65 3.45
N ARG A 186 -12.67 15.45 3.39
CA ARG A 186 -12.59 16.63 2.51
C ARG A 186 -12.79 16.25 1.04
N ALA A 187 -12.14 15.17 0.59
CA ALA A 187 -12.26 14.69 -0.78
C ALA A 187 -13.69 14.31 -1.16
N ARG A 188 -14.39 13.57 -0.29
CA ARG A 188 -15.80 13.20 -0.51
C ARG A 188 -16.70 14.43 -0.63
N GLU A 189 -16.49 15.44 0.21
CA GLU A 189 -17.24 16.69 0.15
C GLU A 189 -16.97 17.48 -1.14
N GLU A 190 -15.71 17.63 -1.52
CA GLU A 190 -15.30 18.32 -2.75
C GLU A 190 -15.79 17.59 -4.00
N PHE A 191 -15.63 16.27 -4.05
CA PHE A 191 -16.08 15.43 -5.15
C PHE A 191 -17.60 15.49 -5.34
N LYS A 192 -18.37 15.45 -4.23
CA LYS A 192 -19.83 15.61 -4.27
C LYS A 192 -20.24 16.97 -4.82
N LYS A 193 -19.56 18.05 -4.42
CA LYS A 193 -19.80 19.41 -4.94
C LYS A 193 -19.47 19.49 -6.44
N ALA A 194 -18.32 18.95 -6.85
CA ALA A 194 -17.87 18.97 -8.23
C ALA A 194 -18.81 18.21 -9.16
N THR A 195 -19.19 16.98 -8.79
CA THR A 195 -20.15 16.17 -9.57
C THR A 195 -21.54 16.80 -9.64
N ALA A 196 -22.02 17.42 -8.55
CA ALA A 196 -23.29 18.14 -8.57
C ALA A 196 -23.27 19.35 -9.51
N ARG A 197 -22.15 20.09 -9.57
CA ARG A 197 -21.95 21.20 -10.51
C ARG A 197 -21.93 20.71 -11.96
N LEU A 198 -21.11 19.70 -12.27
CA LEU A 198 -20.98 19.13 -13.62
C LEU A 198 -22.31 18.57 -14.15
N ARG A 199 -23.12 17.94 -13.29
CA ARG A 199 -24.47 17.46 -13.67
C ARG A 199 -25.46 18.57 -14.00
N ARG A 200 -25.31 19.76 -13.41
CA ARG A 200 -26.15 20.93 -13.73
C ARG A 200 -25.72 21.55 -15.06
N GLU A 201 -24.42 21.62 -15.30
CA GLU A 201 -23.82 22.18 -16.54
C GLU A 201 -24.05 21.26 -17.75
N GLY A 202 -24.10 19.94 -17.57
CA GLY A 202 -24.32 18.96 -18.63
C GLY A 202 -25.80 18.67 -18.96
N ARG A 203 -26.77 19.32 -18.31
CA ARG A 203 -28.19 19.14 -18.63
C ARG A 203 -28.57 20.16 -19.72
N PRO A 204 -28.94 19.76 -20.95
CA PRO A 204 -29.52 20.70 -21.91
C PRO A 204 -30.80 21.29 -21.30
N ALA A 205 -30.96 22.60 -21.43
CA ALA A 205 -32.16 23.33 -21.00
C ALA A 205 -33.41 22.83 -21.74
#